data_AF-A0A431ILH1-F1
#
_entry.id   AF-A0A431ILH1-F1
#
_cell.length_a   1.000
_cell.length_b   1.000
_cell.length_c   1.000
_cell.angle_alpha   90.00
_cell.angle_beta   90.00
_cell.angle_gamma   90.00
#
_symmetry.space_group_name_H-M   'P 1'
#
loop_
_entity.id
_entity.type
_entity.pdbx_description
1 polymer ?
#
loop_
_entity_poly.entity_id
_entity_poly.type
_entity_poly.pdbx_seq_one_letter_code
_entity_poly.pdbx_strand_id
1 'polypeptide(L)'
;MAPKKKAAEAAPSAPTKTPPRVIKFATQYCDVDDRVRDLEGQLKELKQERDALEELLAKEMELAQATAFRLTTGHSVTLVEKVFPKMLGNVDRDDVIGALKVDAPDLVAENYNANSFNALIREYAEKGEPLPGALASVVEISKRNEVSVRRPK
;
A
#
# COMPACT_ATOMS: atom_id res chain seq x y z
N MET A 1 12.33 63.45 49.16
CA MET A 1 12.51 62.71 47.89
C MET A 1 13.26 61.42 48.24
N ALA A 2 12.86 60.18 47.94
CA ALA A 2 11.66 59.54 47.43
C ALA A 2 11.75 58.05 47.89
N PRO A 3 10.64 57.33 48.10
CA PRO A 3 10.66 55.93 48.52
C PRO A 3 10.82 54.99 47.32
N LYS A 4 11.72 54.00 47.39
CA LYS A 4 11.75 52.84 46.48
C LYS A 4 11.08 51.67 47.22
N LYS A 5 9.78 51.45 46.98
CA LYS A 5 9.21 50.45 46.06
C LYS A 5 9.79 49.02 46.22
N LYS A 6 8.95 48.17 46.81
CA LYS A 6 8.37 46.96 46.19
C LYS A 6 9.22 45.67 46.23
N ALA A 7 8.78 44.73 47.04
CA ALA A 7 8.66 43.33 46.66
C ALA A 7 7.53 42.69 47.49
N ALA A 8 6.30 42.95 47.07
CA ALA A 8 5.15 42.17 47.50
C ALA A 8 5.19 40.81 46.79
N GLU A 9 5.18 39.75 47.58
CA GLU A 9 4.23 38.65 47.45
C GLU A 9 4.09 38.03 46.05
N ALA A 10 4.86 36.97 45.78
CA ALA A 10 4.54 36.00 44.73
C ALA A 10 3.82 34.81 45.39
N ALA A 11 2.51 34.97 45.58
CA ALA A 11 1.58 33.87 45.86
C ALA A 11 1.38 33.02 44.57
N PRO A 12 1.00 31.74 44.70
CA PRO A 12 1.23 30.70 43.70
C PRO A 12 0.37 30.89 42.44
N SER A 13 0.93 30.58 41.27
CA SER A 13 0.20 30.57 40.00
C SER A 13 -0.96 29.57 40.08
N ALA A 14 -2.19 30.08 40.19
CA ALA A 14 -3.39 29.26 40.12
C ALA A 14 -3.41 28.44 38.81
N PRO A 15 -3.91 27.19 38.82
CA PRO A 15 -4.07 26.42 37.60
C PRO A 15 -5.05 27.18 36.70
N THR A 16 -4.58 27.67 35.56
CA THR A 16 -5.41 28.31 34.55
C THR A 16 -6.47 27.32 34.09
N LYS A 17 -7.71 27.50 34.56
CA LYS A 17 -8.86 26.69 34.12
C LYS A 17 -8.93 26.75 32.59
N THR A 18 -8.78 25.61 31.95
CA THR A 18 -8.85 25.47 30.49
C THR A 18 -10.15 26.10 29.98
N PRO A 19 -10.12 26.92 28.91
CA PRO A 19 -11.32 27.58 28.43
C PRO A 19 -12.39 26.55 28.03
N PRO A 20 -13.67 26.75 28.39
CA PRO A 20 -14.73 25.77 28.14
C PRO A 20 -14.93 25.45 26.66
N ARG A 21 -14.60 26.37 25.75
CA ARG A 21 -14.58 26.11 24.30
C ARG A 21 -13.51 25.10 23.89
N VAL A 22 -12.33 25.18 24.50
CA VAL A 22 -11.22 24.25 24.25
C VAL A 22 -11.60 22.86 24.74
N ILE A 23 -12.22 22.75 25.91
CA ILE A 23 -12.74 21.48 26.43
C ILE A 23 -13.78 20.90 25.47
N LYS A 24 -14.77 21.69 25.04
CA LYS A 24 -15.80 21.25 24.08
C LYS A 24 -15.19 20.72 22.78
N PHE A 25 -14.25 21.45 22.19
CA PHE A 25 -13.61 21.02 20.94
C PHE A 25 -12.71 19.82 21.14
N ALA A 26 -12.01 19.71 22.27
CA ALA A 26 -11.21 18.55 22.60
C ALA A 26 -12.09 17.29 22.74
N THR A 27 -13.24 17.38 23.43
CA THR A 27 -14.19 16.27 23.51
C THR A 27 -14.70 15.86 22.14
N GLN A 28 -15.16 16.80 21.32
CA GLN A 28 -15.63 16.51 19.96
C GLN A 28 -14.53 15.91 19.07
N TYR A 29 -13.30 16.37 19.21
CA TYR A 29 -12.16 15.81 18.50
C TYR A 29 -11.89 14.37 18.92
N CYS A 30 -11.85 14.08 20.22
CA CYS A 30 -11.66 12.72 20.71
C CYS A 30 -12.78 11.79 20.23
N ASP A 31 -14.04 12.21 20.30
CA ASP A 31 -15.18 11.39 19.83
C ASP A 31 -15.05 11.05 18.33
N VAL A 32 -14.59 12.00 17.51
CA VAL A 32 -14.35 11.78 16.08
C VAL A 32 -13.12 10.90 15.85
N ASP A 33 -12.02 11.12 16.59
CA ASP A 33 -10.80 10.33 16.49
C ASP A 33 -11.04 8.86 16.85
N ASP A 34 -11.78 8.60 17.93
CA ASP A 34 -12.18 7.25 18.34
C ASP A 34 -13.01 6.58 17.24
N ARG A 35 -13.98 7.30 16.66
CA ARG A 35 -14.79 6.78 15.55
C ARG A 35 -13.96 6.51 14.29
N VAL A 36 -12.94 7.33 14.00
CA VAL A 36 -12.02 7.08 12.89
C VAL A 36 -11.26 5.79 13.15
N ARG A 37 -10.70 5.60 14.35
CA ARG A 37 -9.96 4.37 14.70
C ARG A 37 -10.84 3.13 14.61
N ASP A 38 -12.08 3.20 15.07
CA ASP A 38 -13.03 2.09 14.95
C ASP A 38 -13.31 1.73 13.49
N LEU A 39 -13.54 2.72 12.63
CA LEU A 39 -13.77 2.51 11.20
C LEU A 39 -12.51 2.00 10.49
N GLU A 40 -11.32 2.44 10.87
CA GLU A 40 -10.06 1.88 10.37
C GLU A 40 -9.88 0.42 10.78
N GLY A 41 -10.28 0.07 12.00
CA GLY A 41 -10.34 -1.32 12.48
C GLY A 41 -11.29 -2.17 11.62
N GLN A 42 -12.53 -1.74 11.45
CA GLN A 42 -13.51 -2.43 10.61
C GLN A 42 -13.06 -2.54 9.15
N LEU A 43 -12.45 -1.48 8.61
CA LEU A 43 -11.91 -1.49 7.25
C LEU A 43 -10.78 -2.52 7.11
N LYS A 44 -9.94 -2.66 8.14
CA LYS A 44 -8.88 -3.66 8.15
C LYS A 44 -9.45 -5.08 8.18
N GLU A 45 -10.46 -5.33 9.01
CA GLU A 45 -11.15 -6.63 9.08
C GLU A 45 -11.81 -6.98 7.74
N LEU A 46 -12.57 -6.05 7.16
CA LEU A 46 -13.21 -6.24 5.84
C LEU A 46 -12.20 -6.47 4.72
N LYS A 47 -11.03 -5.82 4.78
CA LYS A 47 -9.93 -6.09 3.83
C LYS A 47 -9.41 -7.51 3.99
N GLN A 48 -9.19 -7.97 5.22
CA GLN A 48 -8.73 -9.34 5.47
C GLN A 48 -9.75 -10.38 5.01
N GLU A 49 -11.04 -10.15 5.28
CA GLU A 49 -12.12 -11.03 4.82
C GLU A 49 -12.19 -11.07 3.29
N ARG A 50 -12.11 -9.90 2.64
CA ARG A 50 -12.03 -9.81 1.18
C ARG A 50 -10.84 -10.60 0.63
N ASP A 51 -9.65 -10.40 1.17
CA ASP A 51 -8.42 -11.04 0.68
C ASP A 51 -8.51 -12.57 0.87
N ALA A 52 -9.08 -13.04 1.98
CA ALA A 52 -9.31 -14.47 2.20
C ALA A 52 -10.32 -15.06 1.20
N LEU A 53 -11.43 -14.35 0.93
CA LEU A 53 -12.42 -14.76 -0.07
C LEU A 53 -11.85 -14.74 -1.48
N GLU A 54 -10.97 -13.79 -1.80
CA GLU A 54 -10.31 -13.67 -3.09
C GLU A 54 -9.44 -14.89 -3.38
N GLU A 55 -8.65 -15.34 -2.41
CA GLU A 55 -7.81 -16.53 -2.56
C GLU A 55 -8.63 -17.82 -2.74
N LEU A 56 -9.74 -17.95 -2.02
CA LEU A 56 -10.66 -19.09 -2.18
C LEU A 56 -11.33 -19.05 -3.56
N LEU A 57 -11.81 -17.89 -3.96
CA LEU A 57 -12.49 -17.72 -5.24
C LEU A 57 -11.55 -17.96 -6.43
N ALA A 58 -10.29 -17.51 -6.36
CA ALA A 58 -9.28 -17.79 -7.36
C ALA A 58 -9.10 -19.31 -7.55
N LYS A 59 -8.94 -20.06 -6.45
CA LYS A 59 -8.78 -21.52 -6.47
C LYS A 59 -9.99 -22.23 -7.06
N GLU A 60 -11.19 -21.83 -6.67
CA GLU A 60 -12.43 -22.40 -7.22
C GLU A 60 -12.59 -22.10 -8.71
N MET A 61 -12.25 -20.87 -9.15
CA MET A 61 -12.24 -20.52 -10.57
C MET A 61 -11.22 -21.32 -11.36
N GLU A 62 -10.02 -21.55 -10.82
CA GLU A 62 -9.01 -22.42 -11.43
C GLU A 62 -9.51 -23.88 -11.56
N LEU A 63 -10.07 -24.45 -10.48
CA LEU A 63 -10.63 -25.81 -10.48
C LEU A 63 -11.79 -25.96 -11.48
N ALA A 64 -12.65 -24.94 -11.57
CA ALA A 64 -13.76 -24.91 -12.51
C ALA A 64 -13.34 -24.54 -13.95
N GLN A 65 -12.06 -24.23 -14.19
CA GLN A 65 -11.54 -23.69 -15.44
C GLN A 65 -12.32 -22.44 -15.92
N ALA A 66 -12.89 -21.70 -14.97
CA ALA A 66 -13.68 -20.51 -15.24
C ALA A 66 -12.77 -19.29 -15.32
N THR A 67 -12.72 -18.63 -16.47
CA THR A 67 -11.90 -17.42 -16.67
C THR A 67 -12.67 -16.14 -16.32
N ALA A 68 -13.99 -16.13 -16.50
CA ALA A 68 -14.84 -15.00 -16.11
C ALA A 68 -16.30 -15.42 -15.93
N PHE A 69 -17.02 -14.72 -15.06
CA PHE A 69 -18.47 -14.82 -14.92
C PHE A 69 -19.09 -13.51 -14.43
N ARG A 70 -20.42 -13.41 -14.54
CA ARG A 70 -21.18 -12.25 -14.06
C ARG A 70 -22.12 -12.67 -12.95
N LEU A 71 -22.12 -11.90 -11.87
CA LEU A 71 -23.03 -12.08 -10.74
C LEU A 71 -24.40 -11.48 -11.07
N THR A 72 -25.43 -12.03 -10.43
CA THR A 72 -26.81 -11.49 -10.49
C THR A 72 -26.90 -10.07 -9.94
N THR A 73 -25.95 -9.66 -9.09
CA THR A 73 -25.78 -8.29 -8.58
C THR A 73 -25.19 -7.32 -9.62
N GLY A 74 -24.90 -7.79 -10.84
CA GLY A 74 -24.38 -6.97 -11.94
C GLY A 74 -22.86 -6.86 -12.03
N HIS A 75 -22.14 -7.25 -10.98
CA HIS A 75 -20.67 -7.30 -10.94
C HIS A 75 -20.12 -8.37 -11.90
N SER A 76 -18.99 -8.09 -12.55
CA SER A 76 -18.25 -9.10 -13.30
C SER A 76 -16.98 -9.50 -12.56
N VAL A 77 -16.73 -10.79 -12.49
CA VAL A 77 -15.57 -11.41 -11.85
C VAL A 77 -14.72 -12.05 -12.94
N THR A 78 -13.42 -11.77 -12.94
CA THR A 78 -12.48 -12.31 -13.93
C THR A 78 -11.22 -12.77 -13.22
N LEU A 79 -10.73 -13.95 -13.59
CA LEU A 79 -9.43 -14.44 -13.17
C LEU A 79 -8.38 -13.79 -14.06
N VAL A 80 -7.47 -13.03 -13.47
CA VAL A 80 -6.42 -12.32 -14.20
C VAL A 80 -5.07 -12.86 -13.75
N GLU A 81 -4.26 -13.27 -14.71
CA GLU A 81 -2.86 -13.63 -14.46
C GLU A 81 -2.07 -12.34 -14.25
N LYS A 82 -1.57 -12.10 -13.04
CA LYS A 82 -0.67 -10.99 -12.74
C LYS A 82 0.77 -11.46 -12.71
N VAL A 83 1.61 -10.67 -13.35
CA VAL A 83 3.06 -10.88 -13.40
C VAL A 83 3.74 -10.00 -12.36
N PHE A 84 4.61 -10.62 -11.57
CA PHE A 84 5.42 -9.96 -10.54
C PHE A 84 6.88 -10.34 -10.70
N PRO A 85 7.82 -9.38 -10.64
CA PRO A 85 9.22 -9.70 -10.47
C PRO A 85 9.48 -10.19 -9.05
N LYS A 86 10.15 -11.33 -8.93
CA LYS A 86 10.63 -11.88 -7.67
C LYS A 86 12.15 -11.85 -7.69
N MET A 87 12.76 -11.19 -6.71
CA MET A 87 14.22 -11.22 -6.56
C MET A 87 14.66 -12.62 -6.16
N LEU A 88 15.74 -13.11 -6.76
CA LEU A 88 16.37 -14.35 -6.35
C LEU A 88 16.97 -14.20 -4.94
N GLY A 89 17.10 -15.32 -4.22
CA GLY A 89 17.58 -15.29 -2.83
C GLY A 89 18.99 -14.70 -2.71
N ASN A 90 19.20 -13.83 -1.70
CA ASN A 90 20.44 -13.09 -1.43
C ASN A 90 20.82 -11.99 -2.44
N VAL A 91 19.88 -11.55 -3.28
CA VAL A 91 20.07 -10.41 -4.19
C VAL A 91 19.64 -9.12 -3.49
N ASP A 92 20.49 -8.10 -3.54
CA ASP A 92 20.15 -6.77 -3.03
C ASP A 92 19.73 -5.81 -4.15
N ARG A 93 19.37 -4.58 -3.76
CA ARG A 93 18.96 -3.57 -4.72
C ARG A 93 20.10 -3.16 -5.66
N ASP A 94 21.33 -3.20 -5.20
CA ASP A 94 22.50 -2.78 -5.98
C ASP A 94 22.83 -3.81 -7.06
N ASP A 95 22.61 -5.11 -6.78
CA ASP A 95 22.69 -6.19 -7.76
C ASP A 95 21.68 -6.00 -8.90
N VAL A 96 20.43 -5.65 -8.58
CA VAL A 96 19.38 -5.37 -9.57
C VAL A 96 19.71 -4.12 -10.39
N ILE A 97 20.24 -3.07 -9.77
CA ILE A 97 20.72 -1.88 -10.47
C ILE A 97 21.91 -2.22 -11.37
N GLY A 98 22.81 -3.07 -10.91
CA GLY A 98 23.94 -3.59 -11.70
C GLY A 98 23.47 -4.32 -12.95
N ALA A 99 22.53 -5.24 -12.80
CA ALA A 99 21.92 -5.96 -13.91
C ALA A 99 21.20 -5.01 -14.90
N LEU A 100 20.45 -4.03 -14.38
CA LEU A 100 19.78 -3.03 -15.23
C LEU A 100 20.77 -2.15 -15.99
N LYS A 101 21.94 -1.82 -15.44
CA LYS A 101 22.97 -1.06 -16.17
C LYS A 101 23.52 -1.83 -17.37
N VAL A 102 23.49 -3.16 -17.33
CA VAL A 102 23.96 -4.01 -18.43
C VAL A 102 22.86 -4.20 -19.47
N ASP A 103 21.67 -4.60 -19.04
CA ASP A 103 20.61 -5.04 -19.94
C ASP A 103 19.63 -3.93 -20.35
N ALA A 104 19.46 -2.89 -19.52
CA ALA A 104 18.53 -1.78 -19.74
C ALA A 104 19.06 -0.45 -19.18
N PRO A 105 20.21 0.06 -19.68
CA PRO A 105 20.91 1.21 -19.11
C PRO A 105 20.05 2.49 -19.06
N ASP A 106 19.13 2.64 -20.02
CA ASP A 106 18.23 3.79 -20.12
C ASP A 106 17.33 3.94 -18.87
N LEU A 107 16.91 2.82 -18.26
CA LEU A 107 16.07 2.83 -17.05
C LEU A 107 16.82 3.29 -15.80
N VAL A 108 18.15 3.12 -15.78
CA VAL A 108 19.01 3.53 -14.65
C VAL A 108 19.49 4.97 -14.80
N ALA A 109 19.69 5.43 -16.04
CA ALA A 109 20.16 6.77 -16.34
C ALA A 109 19.16 7.86 -15.91
N GLU A 110 17.86 7.59 -15.98
CA GLU A 110 16.82 8.59 -15.70
C GLU A 110 16.40 8.62 -14.21
N ASN A 111 16.09 7.47 -13.61
CA ASN A 111 15.93 7.24 -12.17
C ASN A 111 15.46 5.80 -11.97
N TYR A 112 16.09 5.01 -11.09
CA TYR A 112 15.56 3.69 -10.74
C TYR A 112 14.22 3.84 -9.98
N ASN A 113 13.11 3.64 -10.68
CA ASN A 113 11.77 3.58 -10.12
C ASN A 113 11.21 2.16 -10.28
N ALA A 114 10.72 1.57 -9.18
CA ALA A 114 10.09 0.25 -9.15
C ALA A 114 8.94 0.13 -10.16
N ASN A 115 8.23 1.22 -10.47
CA ASN A 115 7.15 1.21 -11.45
C ASN A 115 7.66 0.95 -12.88
N SER A 116 8.74 1.60 -13.30
CA SER A 116 9.34 1.42 -14.63
C SER A 116 9.96 0.03 -14.75
N PHE A 117 10.60 -0.45 -13.69
CA PHE A 117 11.11 -1.82 -13.62
C PHE A 117 9.99 -2.87 -13.75
N ASN A 118 8.91 -2.72 -12.99
CA ASN A 118 7.76 -3.63 -13.08
C ASN A 118 7.12 -3.62 -14.47
N ALA A 119 7.08 -2.47 -15.15
CA ALA A 119 6.59 -2.37 -16.52
C ALA A 119 7.47 -3.16 -17.50
N LEU A 120 8.80 -3.01 -17.42
CA LEU A 120 9.74 -3.77 -18.25
C LEU A 120 9.54 -5.29 -18.08
N ILE A 121 9.45 -5.77 -16.84
CA ILE A 121 9.28 -7.21 -16.57
C ILE A 121 7.95 -7.73 -17.12
N ARG A 122 6.88 -6.92 -17.06
CA ARG A 122 5.59 -7.27 -17.67
C ARG A 122 5.70 -7.38 -19.19
N GLU A 123 6.42 -6.46 -19.85
CA GLU A 123 6.60 -6.54 -21.30
C GLU A 123 7.28 -7.84 -21.73
N TYR A 124 8.34 -8.28 -21.04
CA TYR A 124 8.99 -9.56 -21.32
C TYR A 124 8.02 -10.73 -21.13
N ALA A 125 7.25 -10.73 -20.04
CA ALA A 125 6.27 -11.76 -19.76
C ALA A 125 5.12 -11.80 -20.78
N GLU A 126 4.63 -10.65 -21.25
CA GLU A 126 3.59 -10.54 -22.28
C GLU A 126 4.09 -10.99 -23.65
N LYS A 127 5.35 -10.70 -23.99
CA LYS A 127 6.01 -11.15 -25.21
C LYS A 127 6.40 -12.63 -25.17
N GLY A 128 6.37 -13.27 -24.00
CA GLY A 128 6.85 -14.64 -23.80
C GLY A 128 8.37 -14.75 -23.93
N GLU A 129 9.08 -13.65 -23.77
CA GLU A 129 10.53 -13.57 -23.89
C GLU A 129 11.20 -13.79 -22.53
N PRO A 130 12.29 -14.57 -22.46
CA PRO A 130 13.07 -14.69 -21.24
C PRO A 130 13.74 -13.36 -20.89
N LEU A 131 13.98 -13.13 -19.60
CA LEU A 131 14.76 -11.97 -19.17
C LEU A 131 16.20 -12.06 -19.75
N PRO A 132 16.79 -10.92 -20.12
CA PRO A 132 18.17 -10.87 -20.57
C PRO A 132 19.14 -11.26 -19.45
N GLY A 133 20.33 -11.73 -19.82
CA GLY A 133 21.17 -12.59 -18.97
C GLY A 133 21.54 -12.03 -17.60
N ALA A 134 21.84 -10.72 -17.49
CA ALA A 134 22.17 -10.14 -16.20
C ALA A 134 20.90 -10.05 -15.33
N LEU A 135 19.76 -9.65 -15.89
CA LEU A 135 18.48 -9.62 -15.19
C LEU A 135 17.97 -11.01 -14.79
N ALA A 136 18.12 -12.02 -15.64
CA ALA A 136 17.72 -13.40 -15.35
C ALA A 136 18.51 -14.02 -14.17
N SER A 137 19.72 -13.51 -13.90
CA SER A 137 20.55 -13.97 -12.78
C SER A 137 20.18 -13.35 -11.42
N VAL A 138 19.33 -12.30 -11.42
CA VAL A 138 18.90 -11.59 -10.21
C VAL A 138 17.40 -11.63 -9.97
N VAL A 139 16.59 -11.82 -11.02
CA VAL A 139 15.13 -11.71 -10.98
C VAL A 139 14.48 -12.88 -11.72
N GLU A 140 13.46 -13.45 -11.10
CA GLU A 140 12.58 -14.45 -11.66
C GLU A 140 11.20 -13.83 -11.94
N ILE A 141 10.58 -14.19 -13.07
CA ILE A 141 9.21 -13.80 -13.38
C ILE A 141 8.25 -14.76 -12.68
N SER A 142 7.57 -14.29 -11.64
CA SER A 142 6.52 -15.05 -10.96
C SER A 142 5.16 -14.65 -11.52
N LYS A 143 4.31 -15.64 -11.78
CA LYS A 143 2.91 -15.42 -12.16
C LYS A 143 1.99 -15.82 -11.00
N ARG A 144 1.00 -14.99 -10.71
CA ARG A 144 -0.04 -15.26 -9.71
C ARG A 144 -1.40 -14.90 -10.29
N ASN A 145 -2.36 -15.81 -10.18
CA ASN A 145 -3.73 -15.51 -10.54
C ASN A 145 -4.40 -14.69 -9.43
N GLU A 146 -5.07 -13.62 -9.82
CA GLU A 146 -5.79 -12.71 -8.94
C GLU A 146 -7.22 -12.53 -9.43
N VAL A 147 -8.18 -12.38 -8.52
CA VAL A 147 -9.57 -12.15 -8.90
C VAL A 147 -9.80 -10.65 -9.06
N SER A 148 -10.12 -10.24 -10.29
CA SER A 148 -10.52 -8.87 -10.58
C SER A 148 -12.04 -8.75 -10.57
N VAL A 149 -12.58 -7.89 -9.70
CA VAL A 149 -14.01 -7.59 -9.64
C VAL A 149 -14.26 -6.19 -10.21
N ARG A 150 -15.08 -6.13 -11.26
CA ARG A 150 -15.53 -4.86 -11.84
C ARG A 150 -16.97 -4.58 -11.41
N ARG A 151 -17.18 -3.36 -10.91
CA ARG A 151 -18.50 -2.87 -10.52
C ARG A 151 -19.38 -2.61 -11.74
N PRO A 152 -20.71 -2.81 -11.63
CA PRO A 152 -21.64 -2.37 -12.67
C PRO A 152 -21.54 -0.85 -12.86
N LYS A 153 -21.74 -0.40 -14.11
CA LYS A 153 -21.90 1.03 -14.43
C LYS A 153 -23.25 1.54 -13.94
#